data_AF-A0A9E2BUY5-F1
#
_entry.id   AF-A0A9E2BUY5-F1
#
_cell.length_a   1.000
_cell.length_b   1.000
_cell.length_c   1.000
_cell.angle_alpha   90.00
_cell.angle_beta   90.00
_cell.angle_gamma   90.00
#
_symmetry.space_group_name_H-M   'P 1'
#
loop_
_entity.id
_entity.type
_entity.pdbx_description
1 polymer ?
#
loop_
_entity_poly.entity_id
_entity_poly.type
_entity_poly.pdbx_seq_one_letter_code
_entity_poly.pdbx_strand_id
1 'polypeptide(L)'
;MKKMILAIVSMALSATVCIAAETHGDKETKADIARHRAMAAAHEAAAKCLESGKKEDVCARELQAACKGLAIGKSCGMKHEH
;
A
#
# COMPACT_ATOMS: atom_id res chain seq x y z
N MET A 1 -31.68 -13.67 40.59
CA MET A 1 -30.24 -13.58 40.91
C MET A 1 -29.34 -14.25 39.87
N LYS A 2 -29.40 -15.57 39.65
CA LYS A 2 -28.51 -16.30 38.71
C LYS A 2 -28.57 -15.81 37.24
N LYS A 3 -29.76 -15.47 36.74
CA LYS A 3 -29.98 -14.95 35.38
C LYS A 3 -29.45 -13.50 35.19
N MET A 4 -29.45 -12.72 36.27
CA MET A 4 -28.90 -11.35 36.28
C MET A 4 -27.38 -11.38 36.24
N ILE A 5 -26.76 -12.31 36.98
CA ILE A 5 -25.32 -12.52 36.98
C ILE A 5 -24.85 -12.99 35.60
N LEU A 6 -25.61 -13.88 34.94
CA LEU A 6 -25.29 -14.34 33.59
C LEU A 6 -25.31 -13.19 32.57
N ALA A 7 -26.29 -12.29 32.65
CA ALA A 7 -26.43 -11.15 31.75
C ALA A 7 -25.32 -10.09 31.93
N ILE A 8 -24.86 -9.88 33.16
CA ILE A 8 -23.78 -8.92 33.47
C ILE A 8 -22.43 -9.47 32.99
N VAL A 9 -22.18 -10.77 33.15
CA VAL A 9 -20.96 -11.44 32.64
C VAL A 9 -20.90 -11.41 31.11
N SER A 10 -22.04 -11.60 30.41
CA SER A 10 -22.07 -11.50 28.95
C SER A 10 -21.83 -10.07 28.42
N MET A 11 -22.30 -9.04 29.14
CA MET A 11 -22.09 -7.64 28.75
C MET A 11 -20.63 -7.20 28.98
N ALA A 12 -19.98 -7.69 30.04
CA ALA A 12 -18.58 -7.36 30.34
C ALA A 12 -17.58 -7.95 29.33
N LEU A 13 -17.93 -9.06 28.67
CA LEU A 13 -17.05 -9.73 27.71
C LEU A 13 -16.95 -8.99 26.36
N SER A 14 -17.92 -8.12 26.04
CA SER A 14 -17.95 -7.36 24.78
C SER A 14 -17.15 -6.05 24.81
N ALA A 15 -16.67 -5.62 25.99
CA ALA A 15 -16.04 -4.31 26.17
C ALA A 15 -14.53 -4.28 25.89
N THR A 16 -13.88 -5.41 25.60
CA THR A 16 -12.42 -5.50 25.44
C THR A 16 -11.91 -5.38 24.00
N VAL A 17 -12.76 -5.12 23.01
CA VAL A 17 -12.38 -5.15 21.57
C VAL A 17 -12.00 -3.77 20.99
N CYS A 18 -12.05 -2.67 21.75
CA CYS A 18 -12.01 -1.33 21.16
C CYS A 18 -10.66 -0.57 21.23
N ILE A 19 -9.51 -1.22 21.44
CA ILE A 19 -8.22 -0.51 21.41
C ILE A 19 -7.20 -1.22 20.52
N ALA A 20 -7.34 -1.00 19.21
CA ALA A 20 -6.25 -1.12 18.25
C ALA A 20 -5.97 0.28 17.69
N ALA A 21 -5.37 1.15 18.51
CA ALA A 21 -4.71 2.36 18.02
C ALA A 21 -3.23 2.01 17.86
N GLU A 22 -2.85 1.74 16.62
CA GLU A 22 -1.65 1.00 16.27
C GLU A 22 -0.42 1.90 16.43
N THR A 23 0.29 1.77 17.55
CA THR A 23 1.58 2.45 17.80
C THR A 23 2.70 1.97 16.86
N HIS A 24 2.40 0.99 15.99
CA HIS A 24 3.21 0.53 14.87
C HIS A 24 3.17 1.47 13.65
N GLY A 25 2.23 2.43 13.62
CA GLY A 25 1.93 3.24 12.45
C GLY A 25 3.08 4.12 11.96
N ASP A 26 3.87 4.77 12.83
CA ASP A 26 4.76 5.85 12.36
C ASP A 26 5.93 5.38 11.46
N LYS A 27 6.56 4.26 11.80
CA LYS A 27 7.71 3.75 11.02
C LYS A 27 7.25 3.08 9.73
N GLU A 28 6.21 2.25 9.83
CA GLU A 28 5.62 1.58 8.67
C GLU A 28 5.02 2.60 7.70
N THR A 29 4.28 3.59 8.22
CA THR A 29 3.72 4.69 7.41
C THR A 29 4.82 5.49 6.71
N LYS A 30 5.93 5.82 7.39
CA LYS A 30 7.05 6.52 6.75
C LYS A 30 7.71 5.68 5.66
N ALA A 31 7.92 4.39 5.90
CA ALA A 31 8.46 3.47 4.91
C ALA A 31 7.53 3.35 3.70
N ASP A 32 6.23 3.28 3.96
CA ASP A 32 5.22 3.18 2.92
C ASP A 32 5.10 4.47 2.08
N ILE A 33 5.15 5.64 2.71
CA ILE A 33 5.23 6.94 2.01
C ILE A 33 6.47 6.98 1.11
N ALA A 34 7.63 6.55 1.61
CA ALA A 34 8.87 6.53 0.83
C ALA A 34 8.74 5.59 -0.40
N ARG A 35 8.19 4.39 -0.18
CA ARG A 35 7.90 3.41 -1.25
C ARG A 35 6.98 4.00 -2.33
N HIS A 36 5.87 4.62 -1.92
CA HIS A 36 4.91 5.22 -2.86
C HIS A 36 5.51 6.38 -3.65
N ARG A 37 6.33 7.22 -3.00
CA ARG A 37 7.05 8.30 -3.71
C ARG A 37 8.03 7.75 -4.74
N ALA A 38 8.74 6.68 -4.43
CA ALA A 38 9.65 6.04 -5.37
C ALA A 38 8.90 5.43 -6.56
N MET A 39 7.73 4.81 -6.33
CA MET A 39 6.86 4.35 -7.41
C MET A 39 6.37 5.51 -8.30
N ALA A 40 5.93 6.61 -7.71
CA ALA A 40 5.47 7.78 -8.45
C ALA A 40 6.57 8.35 -9.34
N ALA A 41 7.81 8.46 -8.82
CA ALA A 41 8.96 8.90 -9.61
C ALA A 41 9.28 7.95 -10.78
N ALA A 42 9.13 6.63 -10.59
CA ALA A 42 9.33 5.66 -11.67
C ALA A 42 8.29 5.82 -12.78
N HIS A 43 7.02 6.02 -12.43
CA HIS A 43 5.94 6.27 -13.39
C HIS A 43 6.09 7.62 -14.10
N GLU A 44 6.48 8.67 -13.39
CA GLU A 44 6.78 9.97 -14.00
C GLU A 44 7.95 9.88 -15.00
N ALA A 45 9.00 9.13 -14.67
CA ALA A 45 10.12 8.89 -15.58
C ALA A 45 9.67 8.12 -16.83
N ALA A 46 8.78 7.14 -16.69
CA ALA A 46 8.19 6.42 -17.82
C ALA A 46 7.36 7.35 -18.72
N ALA A 47 6.56 8.25 -18.14
CA ALA A 47 5.82 9.27 -18.88
C ALA A 47 6.76 10.19 -19.65
N LYS A 48 7.80 10.73 -19.01
CA LYS A 48 8.84 11.55 -19.67
C LYS A 48 9.58 10.81 -20.78
N CYS A 49 9.84 9.52 -20.59
CA CYS A 49 10.42 8.68 -21.63
C CYS A 49 9.52 8.64 -22.89
N LEU A 50 8.21 8.46 -22.71
CA LEU A 50 7.25 8.49 -23.80
C LEU A 50 7.13 9.88 -24.43
N GLU A 51 7.08 10.94 -23.63
CA GLU A 51 7.08 12.34 -24.10
C GLU A 51 8.31 12.67 -24.96
N SER A 52 9.45 12.04 -24.69
CA SER A 52 10.67 12.19 -25.50
C SER A 52 10.63 11.46 -26.86
N GLY A 53 9.52 10.79 -27.17
CA GLY A 53 9.33 10.06 -28.44
C GLY A 53 10.02 8.69 -28.48
N LYS A 54 10.48 8.17 -27.34
CA LYS A 54 10.99 6.80 -27.25
C LYS A 54 9.83 5.81 -27.41
N LYS A 55 10.16 4.62 -27.90
CA LYS A 55 9.20 3.52 -28.01
C LYS A 55 8.75 3.04 -26.63
N GLU A 56 7.50 2.63 -26.56
CA GLU A 56 6.87 2.15 -25.33
C GLU A 56 7.62 0.97 -24.70
N ASP A 57 8.16 0.04 -25.51
CA ASP A 57 8.92 -1.12 -25.03
C ASP A 57 10.20 -0.70 -24.26
N VAL A 58 10.83 0.39 -24.68
CA VAL A 58 12.00 0.97 -24.00
C VAL A 58 11.57 1.56 -22.66
N CYS A 59 10.52 2.39 -22.67
CA CYS A 59 10.02 3.05 -21.46
C CYS A 59 9.46 2.04 -20.44
N ALA A 60 8.79 0.99 -20.88
CA ALA A 60 8.30 -0.09 -20.04
C ALA A 60 9.44 -0.88 -19.38
N ARG A 61 10.54 -1.12 -20.11
CA ARG A 61 11.74 -1.76 -19.54
C ARG A 61 12.43 -0.87 -18.51
N GLU A 62 12.54 0.43 -18.77
CA GLU A 62 13.09 1.40 -17.82
C GLU A 62 12.23 1.48 -16.55
N LEU A 63 10.90 1.53 -16.69
CA LEU A 63 9.95 1.47 -15.58
C LEU A 63 10.11 0.18 -14.76
N GLN A 64 10.20 -0.98 -15.43
CA GLN A 64 10.36 -2.26 -14.75
C GLN A 64 11.66 -2.33 -13.96
N ALA A 65 12.75 -1.76 -14.49
CA ALA A 65 14.03 -1.68 -13.80
C ALA A 65 13.95 -0.76 -12.57
N ALA A 66 13.33 0.42 -12.71
CA ALA A 66 13.18 1.41 -11.64
C ALA A 66 12.23 0.94 -10.52
N CYS A 67 11.20 0.16 -10.85
CA CYS A 67 10.19 -0.28 -9.90
C CYS A 67 10.44 -1.68 -9.30
N LYS A 68 11.51 -2.36 -9.70
CA LYS A 68 11.84 -3.70 -9.20
C LYS A 68 12.01 -3.70 -7.68
N GLY A 69 11.15 -4.43 -6.98
CA GLY A 69 11.17 -4.52 -5.52
C GLY A 69 10.40 -3.42 -4.79
N LEU A 70 9.81 -2.45 -5.49
CA LEU A 70 8.97 -1.39 -4.91
C LEU A 70 7.48 -1.76 -4.93
N ALA A 71 7.01 -2.33 -6.05
CA ALA A 71 5.61 -2.66 -6.27
C ALA A 71 5.41 -4.11 -6.74
N ILE A 72 4.15 -4.51 -6.86
CA ILE A 72 3.76 -5.86 -7.27
C ILE A 72 3.62 -5.92 -8.79
N GLY A 73 4.15 -6.98 -9.40
CA GLY A 73 4.00 -7.28 -10.82
C GLY A 73 4.92 -6.50 -11.76
N LYS A 74 4.84 -6.80 -13.05
CA LYS A 74 5.72 -6.23 -14.09
C LYS A 74 5.42 -4.76 -14.40
N SER A 75 4.20 -4.31 -14.12
CA SER A 75 3.70 -2.97 -14.43
C SER A 75 3.66 -2.05 -13.20
N CYS A 76 4.50 -2.32 -12.20
CA CYS A 76 4.66 -1.47 -11.02
C CYS A 76 3.32 -1.16 -10.30
N GLY A 77 2.47 -2.18 -10.12
CA GLY A 77 1.16 -2.05 -9.46
C GLY A 77 0.03 -1.44 -10.31
N MET A 78 0.31 -0.98 -11.53
CA MET A 78 -0.73 -0.51 -12.46
C MET A 78 -1.20 -1.63 -13.37
N LYS A 79 -2.46 -1.56 -13.79
CA LYS A 79 -2.90 -2.30 -14.97
C LYS A 79 -2.29 -1.62 -16.19
N HIS A 80 -1.69 -2.42 -17.05
CA HIS A 80 -1.29 -1.96 -18.36
C HIS A 80 -2.57 -1.85 -19.20
N GLU A 81 -3.01 -0.62 -19.48
CA GLU A 81 -4.16 -0.35 -20.34
C GLU A 81 -3.68 0.26 -21.65
N HIS A 82 -3.67 -0.55 -22.70
CA HIS A 82 -3.44 -0.16 -24.09
C HIS A 82 -4.47 -0.86 -24.98
#